data_AF-A0A448F962-F1
#
_entry.id   AF-A0A448F962-F1
#
_cell.length_a   1.000
_cell.length_b   1.000
_cell.length_c   1.000
_cell.angle_alpha   90.00
_cell.angle_beta   90.00
_cell.angle_gamma   90.00
#
_symmetry.space_group_name_H-M   'P 1'
#
loop_
_entity.id
_entity.type
_entity.pdbx_description
1 polymer ?
#
loop_
_entity_poly.entity_id
_entity_poly.type
_entity_poly.pdbx_seq_one_letter_code
_entity_poly.pdbx_strand_id
1 'polypeptide(L)'
;MKKPTVTPERRKFLKEATRTAGGLVGLGLLLGLQQKQSLAREGVALRPPFAIEDDEKFAAACIRCGQCVQACPYDMLHLASLLSPMEAGTPYFIARDKPCEMCPDIPCAHACPSGALDRDAQDINASSMGLSVLLDHETCLNWQGLRCDVCYRVCPLIDKAITLESHRNERTGKHAVFIPTVHSDACTGCGKCEKACVLEEAAIKVLPMSLAKGMLGKHYRLGWEEKSKAGHSLAPDDLISMPTRLPDGIAPPAGAIPATGVEEIPELILAPVLGGK
;
A
#
# COMPACT_ATOMS: atom_id res chain seq x y z
N MET A 1 -10.75 78.76 6.83
CA MET A 1 -10.80 77.30 6.58
C MET A 1 -10.96 77.04 5.09
N LYS A 2 -9.91 76.57 4.40
CA LYS A 2 -9.97 76.20 2.98
C LYS A 2 -10.65 74.84 2.86
N LYS A 3 -11.83 74.77 2.22
CA LYS A 3 -12.48 73.48 1.90
C LYS A 3 -11.60 72.74 0.88
N PRO A 4 -11.24 71.47 1.12
CA PRO A 4 -10.42 70.72 0.17
C PRO A 4 -11.23 70.49 -1.11
N THR A 5 -10.71 70.96 -2.24
CA THR A 5 -11.26 70.70 -3.56
C THR A 5 -10.92 69.25 -3.94
N VAL A 6 -11.90 68.36 -3.79
CA VAL A 6 -11.74 66.96 -4.19
C VAL A 6 -11.83 66.88 -5.71
N THR A 7 -10.69 66.71 -6.38
CA THR A 7 -10.66 66.51 -7.83
C THR A 7 -11.25 65.13 -8.18
N PRO A 8 -12.18 65.04 -9.15
CA PRO A 8 -12.85 63.79 -9.50
C PRO A 8 -11.88 62.71 -10.02
N GLU A 9 -10.83 63.12 -10.73
CA GLU A 9 -9.70 62.30 -11.19
C GLU A 9 -9.00 61.54 -10.04
N ARG A 10 -8.68 62.25 -8.93
CA ARG A 10 -7.97 61.65 -7.78
C ARG A 10 -8.83 60.65 -7.03
N ARG A 11 -10.15 60.90 -6.97
CA ARG A 11 -11.13 59.97 -6.40
C ARG A 11 -11.28 58.72 -7.27
N LYS A 12 -11.23 58.85 -8.60
CA LYS A 12 -11.30 57.71 -9.53
C LYS A 12 -10.05 56.82 -9.39
N PHE A 13 -8.86 57.41 -9.39
CA PHE A 13 -7.60 56.68 -9.19
C PHE A 13 -7.56 55.91 -7.86
N LEU A 14 -7.93 56.54 -6.74
CA LEU A 14 -7.97 55.86 -5.44
C LEU A 14 -8.95 54.68 -5.41
N LYS A 15 -10.12 54.81 -6.05
CA LYS A 15 -11.09 53.72 -6.17
C LYS A 15 -10.57 52.57 -7.02
N GLU A 16 -9.93 52.86 -8.14
CA GLU A 16 -9.33 51.85 -9.01
C GLU A 16 -8.16 51.14 -8.33
N ALA A 17 -7.26 51.88 -7.68
CA ALA A 17 -6.15 51.31 -6.91
C ALA A 17 -6.63 50.44 -5.74
N THR A 18 -7.70 50.84 -5.05
CA THR A 18 -8.27 50.04 -3.95
C THR A 18 -8.93 48.76 -4.48
N ARG A 19 -9.60 48.82 -5.63
CA ARG A 19 -10.20 47.65 -6.29
C ARG A 19 -9.14 46.66 -6.78
N THR A 20 -8.08 47.14 -7.42
CA THR A 20 -7.00 46.28 -7.91
C THR A 20 -6.20 45.68 -6.77
N ALA A 21 -5.84 46.46 -5.75
CA ALA A 21 -5.17 45.95 -4.56
C ALA A 21 -6.04 44.93 -3.81
N GLY A 22 -7.33 45.22 -3.63
CA GLY A 22 -8.28 44.28 -3.03
C GLY A 22 -8.43 42.99 -3.83
N GLY A 23 -8.49 43.08 -5.16
CA GLY A 23 -8.54 41.93 -6.05
C GLY A 23 -7.28 41.05 -5.98
N LEU A 24 -6.10 41.68 -5.98
CA LEU A 24 -4.82 40.97 -5.87
C LEU A 24 -4.63 40.31 -4.51
N VAL A 25 -5.03 40.97 -3.42
CA VAL A 25 -5.01 40.38 -2.07
C VAL A 25 -5.99 39.21 -1.97
N GLY A 26 -7.22 39.38 -2.49
CA GLY A 26 -8.21 38.31 -2.51
C GLY A 26 -7.74 37.08 -3.29
N LEU A 27 -7.15 37.30 -4.48
CA LEU A 27 -6.59 36.23 -5.30
C LEU A 27 -5.37 35.59 -4.64
N GLY A 28 -4.48 36.39 -4.03
CA GLY A 28 -3.32 35.91 -3.30
C GLY A 28 -3.69 35.06 -2.08
N LEU A 29 -4.75 35.42 -1.35
CA LEU A 29 -5.29 34.62 -0.24
C LEU A 29 -5.90 33.32 -0.74
N LEU A 30 -6.69 33.35 -1.82
CA LEU A 30 -7.27 32.14 -2.42
C LEU A 30 -6.19 31.15 -2.88
N LEU A 31 -5.20 31.63 -3.64
CA LEU A 31 -4.08 30.81 -4.11
C LEU A 31 -3.19 30.35 -2.96
N GLY A 32 -2.96 31.19 -1.95
CA GLY A 32 -2.17 30.85 -0.77
C GLY A 32 -2.82 29.77 0.10
N LEU A 33 -4.15 29.77 0.22
CA LEU A 33 -4.89 28.69 0.89
C LEU A 33 -4.78 27.37 0.13
N GLN A 34 -4.89 27.40 -1.21
CA GLN A 34 -4.69 26.21 -2.04
C GLN A 34 -3.26 25.66 -1.95
N GLN A 35 -2.25 26.53 -1.90
CA GLN A 35 -0.86 26.10 -1.80
C GLN A 35 -0.55 25.37 -0.49
N LYS A 36 -1.16 25.78 0.63
CA LYS A 36 -1.00 25.08 1.91
C LYS A 36 -1.58 23.66 1.89
N GLN A 37 -2.58 23.38 1.06
CA GLN A 37 -3.14 22.02 0.93
C GLN A 37 -2.14 21.04 0.30
N SER A 38 -1.35 21.49 -0.69
CA SER A 38 -0.29 20.65 -1.27
C SER A 38 0.81 20.31 -0.26
N LEU A 39 0.93 21.10 0.81
CA LEU A 39 1.91 20.93 1.88
C LEU A 39 1.35 20.17 3.10
N ALA A 40 0.06 19.80 3.12
CA ALA A 40 -0.53 19.04 4.22
C ALA A 40 0.05 17.61 4.23
N ARG A 41 1.15 17.47 4.96
CA ARG A 41 2.04 16.30 5.04
C ARG A 41 1.70 15.34 6.17
N GLU A 42 0.46 15.28 6.63
CA GLU A 42 0.10 14.44 7.78
C GLU A 42 -0.83 13.31 7.36
N GLY A 43 -0.20 12.23 6.88
CA GLY A 43 -0.81 10.93 6.67
C GLY A 43 -1.64 10.79 5.40
N VAL A 44 -1.84 9.54 5.00
CA VAL A 44 -2.67 9.21 3.83
C VAL A 44 -4.11 9.05 4.31
N ALA A 45 -5.03 9.73 3.63
CA ALA A 45 -6.45 9.63 3.93
C ALA A 45 -6.98 8.29 3.42
N LEU A 46 -7.58 7.51 4.32
CA LEU A 46 -8.10 6.17 4.07
C LEU A 46 -9.62 6.15 4.22
N ARG A 47 -10.27 5.31 3.42
CA ARG A 47 -11.72 5.10 3.50
C ARG A 47 -12.08 4.24 4.72
N PRO A 48 -13.28 4.41 5.30
CA PRO A 48 -13.77 3.56 6.39
C PRO A 48 -13.82 2.06 6.02
N PRO A 49 -13.97 1.15 7.01
CA PRO A 49 -14.09 -0.27 6.74
C PRO A 49 -15.32 -0.58 5.87
N PHE A 50 -15.16 -1.57 4.98
CA PHE A 50 -16.17 -1.99 4.01
C PHE A 50 -16.60 -0.92 2.99
N ALA A 51 -15.78 0.09 2.76
CA ALA A 51 -15.97 0.97 1.62
C ALA A 51 -15.80 0.21 0.30
N ILE A 52 -16.56 0.61 -0.71
CA ILE A 52 -16.31 0.21 -2.09
C ILE A 52 -14.85 0.57 -2.44
N GLU A 53 -14.07 -0.42 -2.88
CA GLU A 53 -12.63 -0.27 -3.12
C GLU A 53 -12.30 0.74 -4.23
N ASP A 54 -13.22 0.89 -5.19
CA ASP A 54 -13.12 1.85 -6.28
C ASP A 54 -13.59 3.22 -5.80
N ASP A 55 -12.65 4.18 -5.72
CA ASP A 55 -12.90 5.52 -5.20
C ASP A 55 -13.98 6.28 -5.98
N GLU A 56 -14.05 6.13 -7.30
CA GLU A 56 -15.06 6.81 -8.12
C GLU A 56 -16.45 6.25 -7.83
N LYS A 57 -16.57 4.91 -7.76
CA LYS A 57 -17.84 4.25 -7.40
C LYS A 57 -18.25 4.59 -5.97
N PHE A 58 -17.31 4.66 -5.05
CA PHE A 58 -17.57 5.08 -3.68
C PHE A 58 -18.11 6.51 -3.63
N ALA A 59 -17.45 7.46 -4.30
CA ALA A 59 -17.84 8.86 -4.32
C ALA A 59 -19.22 9.07 -4.97
N ALA A 60 -19.59 8.23 -5.94
CA ALA A 60 -20.91 8.21 -6.57
C ALA A 60 -22.00 7.62 -5.65
N ALA A 61 -21.69 6.54 -4.92
CA ALA A 61 -22.63 5.90 -3.99
C ALA A 61 -22.82 6.69 -2.68
N CYS A 62 -21.81 7.44 -2.25
CA CYS A 62 -21.85 8.18 -0.99
C CYS A 62 -22.77 9.41 -1.09
N ILE A 63 -23.88 9.39 -0.36
CA ILE A 63 -24.81 10.54 -0.26
C ILE A 63 -24.36 11.62 0.73
N ARG A 64 -23.15 11.50 1.31
CA ARG A 64 -22.52 12.49 2.20
C ARG A 64 -23.37 12.84 3.43
N CYS A 65 -24.12 11.87 3.96
CA CYS A 65 -25.01 12.08 5.11
C CYS A 65 -24.28 12.16 6.46
N GLY A 66 -23.03 11.70 6.55
CA GLY A 66 -22.24 11.72 7.78
C GLY A 66 -22.66 10.72 8.87
N GLN A 67 -23.61 9.82 8.59
CA GLN A 67 -24.10 8.86 9.60
C GLN A 67 -23.01 7.88 10.06
N CYS A 68 -22.12 7.44 9.17
CA CYS A 68 -20.99 6.60 9.54
C CYS A 68 -20.02 7.29 10.52
N VAL A 69 -19.83 8.61 10.39
CA VAL A 69 -18.99 9.42 11.29
C VAL A 69 -19.61 9.49 12.67
N GLN A 70 -20.92 9.74 12.75
CA GLN A 70 -21.65 9.80 14.02
C GLN A 70 -21.76 8.43 14.70
N ALA A 71 -21.84 7.35 13.93
CA ALA A 71 -21.93 5.99 14.45
C ALA A 71 -20.58 5.43 14.93
N CYS A 72 -19.46 6.11 14.64
CA CYS A 72 -18.15 5.66 15.07
C CYS A 72 -17.92 5.96 16.56
N PRO A 73 -17.84 4.96 17.45
CA PRO A 73 -17.72 5.20 18.89
C PRO A 73 -16.34 5.76 19.31
N TYR A 74 -15.37 5.69 18.41
CA TYR A 74 -14.00 6.14 18.66
C TYR A 74 -13.65 7.45 17.96
N ASP A 75 -14.59 8.14 17.30
CA ASP A 75 -14.37 9.42 16.63
C ASP A 75 -13.13 9.43 15.70
N MET A 76 -12.87 8.32 15.01
CA MET A 76 -11.73 8.21 14.07
C MET A 76 -12.08 8.68 12.66
N LEU A 77 -13.37 8.74 12.34
CA LEU A 77 -13.84 9.13 11.02
C LEU A 77 -14.11 10.64 10.99
N HIS A 78 -13.72 11.28 9.89
CA HIS A 78 -13.93 12.68 9.62
C HIS A 78 -14.59 12.87 8.26
N LEU A 79 -15.34 13.96 8.09
CA LEU A 79 -15.86 14.36 6.79
C LEU A 79 -14.83 15.22 6.07
N ALA A 80 -14.53 14.85 4.82
CA ALA A 80 -13.67 15.63 3.95
C ALA A 80 -14.25 17.03 3.76
N SER A 81 -13.45 18.04 4.06
CA SER A 81 -13.76 19.42 3.73
C SER A 81 -13.47 19.69 2.24
N LEU A 82 -13.87 20.85 1.73
CA LEU A 82 -13.44 21.32 0.40
C LEU A 82 -11.92 21.40 0.26
N LEU A 83 -11.20 21.49 1.40
CA LEU A 83 -9.74 21.57 1.42
C LEU A 83 -9.05 20.24 1.76
N SER A 84 -9.81 19.15 1.93
CA SER A 84 -9.26 17.84 2.28
C SER A 84 -8.69 17.11 1.05
N PRO A 85 -7.81 16.10 1.24
CA PRO A 85 -7.22 15.33 0.14
C PRO A 85 -8.21 14.36 -0.56
N MET A 86 -9.46 14.30 -0.10
CA MET A 86 -10.52 13.43 -0.64
C MET A 86 -11.72 14.26 -1.08
N GLU A 87 -12.66 13.67 -1.82
CA GLU A 87 -13.85 14.39 -2.28
C GLU A 87 -14.65 14.94 -1.10
N ALA A 88 -15.00 16.23 -1.17
CA ALA A 88 -15.73 16.92 -0.12
C ALA A 88 -17.02 16.17 0.28
N GLY A 89 -17.24 16.08 1.59
CA GLY A 89 -18.36 15.40 2.24
C GLY A 89 -18.23 13.89 2.34
N THR A 90 -17.15 13.28 1.82
CA THR A 90 -16.93 11.84 1.99
C THR A 90 -16.21 11.53 3.31
N PRO A 91 -16.49 10.37 3.95
CA PRO A 91 -15.83 9.99 5.19
C PRO A 91 -14.42 9.47 4.93
N TYR A 92 -13.50 9.77 5.83
CA TYR A 92 -12.12 9.29 5.82
C TYR A 92 -11.52 9.24 7.22
N PHE A 93 -10.38 8.55 7.37
CA PHE A 93 -9.54 8.64 8.56
C PHE A 93 -8.07 8.70 8.16
N ILE A 94 -7.22 9.08 9.13
CA ILE A 94 -5.77 9.09 8.95
C ILE A 94 -5.18 8.10 9.97
N ALA A 95 -4.60 7.01 9.49
CA ALA A 95 -4.08 5.92 10.32
C ALA A 95 -3.07 6.40 11.38
N ARG A 96 -2.18 7.34 11.02
CA ARG A 96 -1.17 7.91 11.92
C ARG A 96 -1.78 8.74 13.07
N ASP A 97 -2.95 9.34 12.86
CA ASP A 97 -3.64 10.11 13.89
C ASP A 97 -4.52 9.21 14.75
N LYS A 98 -5.52 8.58 14.13
CA LYS A 98 -6.46 7.67 14.82
C LYS A 98 -6.81 6.48 13.91
N PRO A 99 -6.26 5.29 14.19
CA PRO A 99 -6.52 4.11 13.38
C PRO A 99 -7.91 3.52 13.64
N CYS A 100 -8.31 2.56 12.81
CA CYS A 100 -9.50 1.76 13.04
C CYS A 100 -9.34 0.84 14.25
N GLU A 101 -10.27 0.96 15.19
CA GLU A 101 -10.32 0.13 16.39
C GLU A 101 -10.91 -1.28 16.14
N MET A 102 -11.30 -1.60 14.90
CA MET A 102 -11.79 -2.92 14.51
C MET A 102 -13.00 -3.38 15.35
N CYS A 103 -14.01 -2.52 15.48
CA CYS A 103 -15.22 -2.80 16.25
C CYS A 103 -15.93 -4.07 15.71
N PRO A 104 -16.22 -5.10 16.56
CA PRO A 104 -16.89 -6.32 16.11
C PRO A 104 -18.31 -6.12 15.59
N ASP A 105 -18.99 -5.07 16.06
CA ASP A 105 -20.36 -4.69 15.70
C ASP A 105 -20.44 -3.72 14.52
N ILE A 106 -19.29 -3.29 13.96
CA ILE A 106 -19.16 -2.50 12.72
C ILE A 106 -20.24 -1.39 12.57
N PRO A 107 -20.46 -0.54 13.59
CA PRO A 107 -21.61 0.38 13.60
C PRO A 107 -21.55 1.40 12.45
N CYS A 108 -20.33 1.77 12.04
CA CYS A 108 -20.10 2.70 10.94
C CYS A 108 -20.62 2.19 9.58
N ALA A 109 -20.50 0.89 9.29
CA ALA A 109 -20.94 0.31 8.02
C ALA A 109 -22.45 0.07 8.01
N HIS A 110 -23.01 -0.49 9.08
CA HIS A 110 -24.46 -0.70 9.24
C HIS A 110 -25.27 0.60 9.17
N ALA A 111 -24.70 1.71 9.67
CA ALA A 111 -25.31 3.03 9.63
C ALA A 111 -25.36 3.66 8.23
N CYS A 112 -24.67 3.11 7.21
CA CYS A 112 -24.65 3.70 5.88
C CYS A 112 -25.97 3.45 5.14
N PRO A 113 -26.78 4.46 4.78
CA PRO A 113 -28.06 4.22 4.14
C PRO A 113 -27.95 3.96 2.63
N SER A 114 -26.87 4.43 1.99
CA SER A 114 -26.70 4.40 0.53
C SER A 114 -25.97 3.16 0.00
N GLY A 115 -25.41 2.32 0.87
CA GLY A 115 -24.60 1.17 0.46
C GLY A 115 -23.19 1.53 -0.02
N ALA A 116 -22.73 2.77 0.23
CA ALA A 116 -21.33 3.13 -0.03
C ALA A 116 -20.35 2.39 0.90
N LEU A 117 -20.83 2.01 2.09
CA LEU A 117 -20.22 1.01 2.95
C LEU A 117 -21.13 -0.22 2.92
N ASP A 118 -20.56 -1.42 2.93
CA ASP A 118 -21.33 -2.65 2.99
C ASP A 118 -22.09 -2.74 4.32
N ARG A 119 -23.42 -2.65 4.24
CA ARG A 119 -24.30 -2.66 5.40
C ARG A 119 -24.52 -4.04 5.97
N ASP A 120 -24.25 -5.08 5.19
CA ASP A 120 -24.49 -6.47 5.58
C ASP A 120 -23.21 -7.15 6.06
N ALA A 121 -22.11 -6.39 6.19
CA ALA A 121 -20.84 -6.84 6.71
C ALA A 121 -20.99 -7.44 8.12
N GLN A 122 -20.45 -8.65 8.32
CA GLN A 122 -20.58 -9.39 9.59
C GLN A 122 -19.25 -9.58 10.33
N ASP A 123 -18.14 -9.65 9.60
CA ASP A 123 -16.82 -9.88 10.18
C ASP A 123 -15.87 -8.76 9.80
N ILE A 124 -15.52 -7.91 10.76
CA ILE A 124 -14.60 -6.78 10.61
C ILE A 124 -13.24 -7.17 10.01
N ASN A 125 -12.81 -8.42 10.18
CA ASN A 125 -11.55 -8.92 9.64
C ASN A 125 -11.56 -9.09 8.12
N ALA A 126 -12.73 -9.09 7.49
CA ALA A 126 -12.88 -9.09 6.03
C ALA A 126 -12.85 -7.67 5.43
N SER A 127 -12.71 -6.63 6.25
CA SER A 127 -12.66 -5.25 5.76
C SER A 127 -11.36 -4.96 4.99
N SER A 128 -11.47 -4.11 3.96
CA SER A 128 -10.35 -3.63 3.14
C SER A 128 -10.37 -2.10 3.14
N MET A 129 -9.63 -1.47 4.06
CA MET A 129 -9.47 -0.01 4.15
C MET A 129 -8.22 0.48 3.39
N GLY A 130 -7.26 -0.42 3.21
CA GLY A 130 -5.96 -0.17 2.61
C GLY A 130 -5.00 -1.32 2.90
N LEU A 131 -3.72 -1.13 2.61
CA LEU A 131 -2.67 -2.09 2.85
C LEU A 131 -1.52 -1.42 3.60
N SER A 132 -1.10 -2.05 4.70
CA SER A 132 0.10 -1.63 5.41
C SER A 132 1.35 -2.03 4.62
N VAL A 133 2.26 -1.10 4.41
CA VAL A 133 3.52 -1.34 3.69
C VAL A 133 4.67 -0.79 4.53
N LEU A 134 5.70 -1.61 4.71
CA LEU A 134 6.97 -1.14 5.26
C LEU A 134 7.69 -0.34 4.15
N LEU A 135 7.59 0.99 4.21
CA LEU A 135 8.12 1.87 3.17
C LEU A 135 9.59 2.21 3.38
N ASP A 136 10.00 2.36 4.63
CA ASP A 136 11.35 2.80 4.97
C ASP A 136 12.12 1.69 5.68
N HIS A 137 12.94 0.97 4.90
CA HIS A 137 13.84 -0.05 5.41
C HIS A 137 15.08 0.56 6.08
N GLU A 138 15.43 1.81 5.77
CA GLU A 138 16.62 2.46 6.30
C GLU A 138 16.39 3.01 7.71
N THR A 139 15.18 3.45 8.04
CA THR A 139 14.88 3.99 9.38
C THR A 139 14.22 2.95 10.30
N CYS A 140 13.64 1.88 9.76
CA CYS A 140 12.99 0.85 10.58
C CYS A 140 13.96 0.22 11.60
N LEU A 141 13.60 0.26 12.88
CA LEU A 141 14.44 -0.24 13.97
C LEU A 141 14.85 -1.72 13.79
N ASN A 142 13.95 -2.56 13.29
CA ASN A 142 14.27 -3.97 13.02
C ASN A 142 15.31 -4.14 11.91
N TRP A 143 15.23 -3.34 10.84
CA TRP A 143 16.23 -3.34 9.78
C TRP A 143 17.59 -2.83 10.28
N GLN A 144 17.58 -1.88 11.23
CA GLN A 144 18.79 -1.41 11.92
C GLN A 144 19.39 -2.44 12.90
N GLY A 145 18.68 -3.56 13.12
CA GLY A 145 19.09 -4.64 14.03
C GLY A 145 18.76 -4.41 15.49
N LEU A 146 17.91 -3.42 15.79
CA LEU A 146 17.30 -3.23 17.09
C LEU A 146 16.05 -4.10 17.20
N ARG A 147 15.76 -4.66 18.37
CA ARG A 147 14.58 -5.48 18.59
C ARG A 147 13.36 -4.58 18.80
N CYS A 148 12.47 -4.50 17.80
CA CYS A 148 11.19 -3.79 17.90
C CYS A 148 10.06 -4.66 17.34
N ASP A 149 9.10 -5.08 18.15
CA ASP A 149 7.97 -5.91 17.69
C ASP A 149 6.62 -5.21 17.86
N VAL A 150 6.64 -3.88 18.04
CA VAL A 150 5.44 -3.08 18.35
C VAL A 150 4.37 -3.17 17.26
N CYS A 151 4.76 -2.99 15.98
CA CYS A 151 3.81 -3.07 14.86
C CYS A 151 3.21 -4.48 14.69
N TYR A 152 3.97 -5.52 15.02
CA TYR A 152 3.53 -6.90 15.00
C TYR A 152 2.56 -7.20 16.16
N ARG A 153 2.90 -6.80 17.39
CA ARG A 153 2.08 -7.06 18.59
C ARG A 153 0.77 -6.28 18.64
N VAL A 154 0.72 -5.08 18.04
CA VAL A 154 -0.51 -4.27 18.00
C VAL A 154 -1.48 -4.74 16.92
N CYS A 155 -1.04 -5.61 16.00
CA CYS A 155 -1.87 -6.06 14.91
C CYS A 155 -2.99 -6.99 15.42
N PRO A 156 -4.27 -6.69 15.13
CA PRO A 156 -5.40 -7.56 15.51
C PRO A 156 -5.35 -8.94 14.83
N LEU A 157 -4.71 -9.01 13.66
CA LEU A 157 -4.55 -10.21 12.84
C LEU A 157 -3.08 -10.65 12.83
N ILE A 158 -2.50 -10.78 14.03
CA ILE A 158 -1.13 -11.26 14.22
C ILE A 158 -0.92 -12.63 13.55
N ASP A 159 0.26 -12.85 12.99
CA ASP A 159 0.66 -14.05 12.22
C ASP A 159 -0.14 -14.33 10.94
N LYS A 160 -1.16 -13.50 10.64
CA LYS A 160 -1.92 -13.55 9.38
C LYS A 160 -1.62 -12.33 8.53
N ALA A 161 -1.95 -11.14 9.03
CA ALA A 161 -1.73 -9.88 8.33
C ALA A 161 -0.29 -9.40 8.41
N ILE A 162 0.44 -9.76 9.48
CA ILE A 162 1.84 -9.39 9.67
C ILE A 162 2.61 -10.52 10.35
N THR A 163 3.77 -10.87 9.80
CA THR A 163 4.72 -11.82 10.38
C THR A 163 6.05 -11.14 10.66
N LEU A 164 6.88 -11.76 11.50
CA LEU A 164 8.26 -11.34 11.74
C LEU A 164 9.20 -12.35 11.07
N GLU A 165 9.64 -12.04 9.86
CA GLU A 165 10.54 -12.89 9.10
C GLU A 165 11.97 -12.77 9.62
N SER A 166 12.62 -13.90 9.85
CA SER A 166 14.00 -13.93 10.33
C SER A 166 14.97 -13.81 9.17
N HIS A 167 15.76 -12.74 9.14
CA HIS A 167 16.83 -12.55 8.17
C HIS A 167 18.19 -12.50 8.85
N ARG A 168 19.22 -12.94 8.14
CA ARG A 168 20.60 -12.84 8.62
C ARG A 168 21.07 -11.38 8.56
N ASN A 169 21.62 -10.88 9.66
CA ASN A 169 22.23 -9.56 9.66
C ASN A 169 23.53 -9.58 8.87
N GLU A 170 23.55 -8.95 7.69
CA GLU A 170 24.74 -8.94 6.81
C GLU A 170 25.92 -8.19 7.43
N ARG A 171 25.65 -7.13 8.21
CA ARG A 171 26.69 -6.30 8.84
C ARG A 171 27.50 -7.04 9.90
N THR A 172 26.86 -7.90 10.71
CA THR A 172 27.52 -8.62 11.81
C THR A 172 27.72 -10.09 11.53
N GLY A 173 26.98 -10.67 10.59
CA GLY A 173 27.05 -12.08 10.18
C GLY A 173 26.64 -13.11 11.23
N LYS A 174 26.35 -12.67 12.48
CA LYS A 174 26.10 -13.52 13.66
C LYS A 174 24.69 -13.38 14.25
N HIS A 175 24.06 -12.22 14.13
CA HIS A 175 22.72 -11.99 14.67
C HIS A 175 21.66 -12.12 13.58
N ALA A 176 20.45 -12.53 13.97
CA ALA A 176 19.26 -12.44 13.13
C ALA A 176 18.58 -11.07 13.36
N VAL A 177 18.07 -10.48 12.29
CA VAL A 177 17.09 -9.39 12.35
C VAL A 177 15.71 -9.95 12.05
N PHE A 178 14.68 -9.34 12.62
CA PHE A 178 13.30 -9.81 12.49
C PHE A 178 12.50 -8.75 11.75
N ILE A 179 12.35 -8.91 10.44
CA ILE A 179 11.75 -7.91 9.58
C ILE A 179 10.23 -8.10 9.60
N PRO A 180 9.46 -7.03 9.88
CA PRO A 180 8.00 -7.11 9.80
C PRO A 180 7.58 -7.20 8.34
N THR A 181 6.89 -8.28 7.98
CA THR A 181 6.39 -8.55 6.63
C THR A 181 4.87 -8.54 6.66
N VAL A 182 4.25 -7.65 5.88
CA VAL A 182 2.79 -7.54 5.79
C VAL A 182 2.28 -8.39 4.62
N HIS A 183 1.24 -9.17 4.87
CA HIS A 183 0.61 -10.04 3.88
C HIS A 183 -0.70 -9.41 3.37
N SER A 184 -0.74 -9.13 2.06
CA SER A 184 -1.81 -8.33 1.43
C SER A 184 -3.17 -9.02 1.34
N ASP A 185 -3.21 -10.33 1.54
CA ASP A 185 -4.41 -11.16 1.56
C ASP A 185 -5.16 -11.11 2.90
N ALA A 186 -4.45 -10.82 4.00
CA ALA A 186 -5.02 -10.75 5.34
C ALA A 186 -5.00 -9.34 5.96
N CYS A 187 -4.18 -8.42 5.46
CA CYS A 187 -4.12 -7.06 5.99
C CYS A 187 -5.38 -6.26 5.64
N THR A 188 -6.08 -5.78 6.66
CA THR A 188 -7.30 -4.95 6.49
C THR A 188 -7.01 -3.47 6.27
N GLY A 189 -5.78 -3.02 6.51
CA GLY A 189 -5.43 -1.59 6.47
C GLY A 189 -5.94 -0.78 7.66
N CYS A 190 -6.20 -1.41 8.81
CA CYS A 190 -6.72 -0.70 9.99
C CYS A 190 -5.83 0.44 10.54
N GLY A 191 -4.53 0.45 10.23
CA GLY A 191 -3.63 1.55 10.63
C GLY A 191 -3.03 1.44 12.04
N LYS A 192 -3.40 0.45 12.84
CA LYS A 192 -2.86 0.28 14.21
C LYS A 192 -1.33 0.17 14.23
N CYS A 193 -0.75 -0.51 13.23
CA CYS A 193 0.71 -0.63 13.06
C CYS A 193 1.40 0.72 12.77
N GLU A 194 0.80 1.60 11.95
CA GLU A 194 1.33 2.92 11.63
C GLU A 194 1.27 3.86 12.85
N LYS A 195 0.16 3.84 13.58
CA LYS A 195 0.02 4.62 14.82
C LYS A 195 1.02 4.18 15.89
N ALA A 196 1.21 2.87 16.04
CA ALA A 196 2.08 2.30 17.07
C ALA A 196 3.57 2.39 16.72
N CYS A 197 3.93 2.76 15.48
CA CYS A 197 5.32 2.95 15.12
C CYS A 197 5.95 4.05 16.00
N VAL A 198 7.00 3.66 16.75
CA VAL A 198 7.67 4.50 17.76
C VAL A 198 8.52 5.62 17.18
N LEU A 199 8.72 5.63 15.86
CA LEU A 199 9.44 6.69 15.15
C LEU A 199 8.54 7.92 15.01
N GLU A 200 9.12 9.12 14.92
CA GLU A 200 8.39 10.36 14.68
C GLU A 200 7.63 10.30 13.34
N GLU A 201 8.35 9.91 12.29
CA GLU A 201 7.81 9.54 10.99
C GLU A 201 7.75 8.01 10.88
N ALA A 202 6.54 7.46 10.67
CA ALA A 202 6.35 6.03 10.66
C ALA A 202 7.04 5.37 9.47
N ALA A 203 7.89 4.36 9.72
CA ALA A 203 8.52 3.56 8.67
C ALA A 203 7.54 2.61 7.96
N ILE A 204 6.47 2.22 8.68
CA ILE A 204 5.36 1.43 8.17
C ILE A 204 4.15 2.35 8.03
N LYS A 205 3.57 2.44 6.82
CA LYS A 205 2.42 3.30 6.53
C LYS A 205 1.33 2.51 5.83
N VAL A 206 0.08 2.89 6.05
CA VAL A 206 -1.06 2.32 5.34
C VAL A 206 -1.38 3.18 4.13
N LEU A 207 -1.47 2.52 2.98
CA LEU A 207 -1.76 3.14 1.70
C LEU A 207 -3.05 2.54 1.10
N PRO A 208 -3.79 3.29 0.27
CA PRO A 208 -4.86 2.75 -0.55
C PRO A 208 -4.37 1.54 -1.36
N MET A 209 -5.24 0.54 -1.54
CA MET A 209 -4.90 -0.70 -2.24
C MET A 209 -4.32 -0.46 -3.64
N SER A 210 -4.87 0.54 -4.36
CA SER A 210 -4.43 0.95 -5.69
C SER A 210 -3.00 1.49 -5.75
N LEU A 211 -2.50 2.06 -4.65
CA LEU A 211 -1.13 2.57 -4.54
C LEU A 211 -0.17 1.53 -3.94
N ALA A 212 -0.69 0.67 -3.06
CA ALA A 212 0.11 -0.25 -2.28
C ALA A 212 0.46 -1.55 -3.03
N LYS A 213 -0.50 -2.10 -3.79
CA LYS A 213 -0.41 -3.45 -4.37
C LYS A 213 -0.19 -3.39 -5.88
N GLY A 214 0.93 -3.97 -6.33
CA GLY A 214 1.17 -4.21 -7.74
C GLY A 214 0.27 -5.32 -8.29
N MET A 215 -0.08 -5.24 -9.58
CA MET A 215 -0.75 -6.33 -10.29
C MET A 215 0.24 -7.05 -11.21
N LEU A 216 0.31 -8.38 -11.12
CA LEU A 216 0.85 -9.17 -12.24
C LEU A 216 -0.06 -8.91 -13.44
N GLY A 217 0.51 -8.46 -14.57
CA GLY A 217 -0.25 -8.26 -15.80
C GLY A 217 -1.05 -9.53 -16.15
N LYS A 218 -2.26 -9.37 -16.71
CA LYS A 218 -3.23 -10.47 -16.95
C LYS A 218 -2.68 -11.63 -17.79
N HIS A 219 -1.60 -11.39 -18.54
CA HIS A 219 -0.91 -12.37 -19.37
C HIS A 219 0.11 -13.23 -18.61
N TYR A 220 0.55 -12.82 -17.43
CA TYR A 220 1.45 -13.62 -16.61
C TYR A 220 0.65 -14.66 -15.83
N ARG A 221 0.85 -15.93 -16.19
CA ARG A 221 0.26 -17.07 -15.49
C ARG A 221 1.34 -17.78 -14.69
N LEU A 222 1.10 -17.94 -13.40
CA LEU A 222 2.01 -18.66 -12.52
C LEU A 222 1.84 -20.16 -12.76
N GLY A 223 2.87 -20.83 -13.27
CA GLY A 223 2.78 -22.22 -13.70
C GLY A 223 2.31 -23.18 -12.60
N TRP A 224 2.65 -22.92 -11.33
CA TRP A 224 2.21 -23.73 -10.20
C TRP A 224 0.72 -23.54 -9.87
N GLU A 225 0.18 -22.33 -10.00
CA GLU A 225 -1.26 -22.07 -9.79
C GLU A 225 -2.08 -22.70 -10.90
N GLU A 226 -1.62 -22.57 -12.14
CA GLU A 226 -2.31 -23.16 -13.28
C GLU A 226 -2.23 -24.70 -13.28
N LYS A 227 -1.11 -25.27 -12.83
CA LYS A 227 -0.99 -26.71 -12.56
C LYS A 227 -1.97 -27.16 -11.48
N SER A 228 -2.10 -26.41 -10.39
CA SER A 228 -3.05 -26.70 -9.32
C SER A 228 -4.49 -26.70 -9.84
N LYS A 229 -4.86 -25.73 -10.69
CA LYS A 229 -6.18 -25.65 -11.34
C LYS A 229 -6.42 -26.78 -12.35
N ALA A 230 -5.42 -27.12 -13.15
CA ALA A 230 -5.54 -28.13 -14.21
C ALA A 230 -5.36 -29.58 -13.71
N GLY A 231 -4.82 -29.77 -12.51
CA GLY A 231 -4.46 -31.07 -11.96
C GLY A 231 -3.22 -31.72 -12.59
N HIS A 232 -2.60 -31.07 -13.59
CA HIS A 232 -1.40 -31.54 -14.29
C HIS A 232 -0.53 -30.35 -14.73
N SER A 233 0.74 -30.60 -15.04
CA SER A 233 1.63 -29.55 -15.54
C SER A 233 1.12 -29.01 -16.88
N LEU A 234 1.03 -27.69 -17.01
CA LEU A 234 0.76 -27.06 -18.31
C LEU A 234 2.02 -26.92 -19.18
N ALA A 235 3.20 -27.16 -18.61
CA ALA A 235 4.42 -27.24 -19.39
C ALA A 235 4.37 -28.52 -20.23
N PRO A 236 4.64 -28.46 -21.54
CA PRO A 236 4.64 -29.63 -22.41
C PRO A 236 5.68 -30.64 -21.92
N ASP A 237 5.33 -31.92 -21.97
CA ASP A 237 6.23 -33.01 -21.57
C ASP A 237 7.48 -33.06 -22.46
N ASP A 238 7.38 -32.55 -23.69
CA ASP A 238 8.43 -32.50 -24.71
C ASP A 238 9.32 -31.24 -24.58
N LEU A 239 9.67 -30.85 -23.36
CA LEU A 239 10.59 -29.73 -23.11
C LEU A 239 11.97 -30.08 -23.66
N ILE A 240 12.34 -29.48 -24.81
CA ILE A 240 13.69 -29.57 -25.37
C ILE A 240 14.68 -29.00 -24.34
N SER A 241 15.42 -29.86 -23.65
CA SER A 241 16.49 -29.41 -22.77
C SER A 241 17.71 -29.07 -23.63
N MET A 242 18.17 -27.82 -23.56
CA MET A 242 19.42 -27.43 -24.20
C MET A 242 20.61 -28.10 -23.49
N PRO A 243 21.69 -28.46 -24.23
CA PRO A 243 22.87 -29.05 -23.61
C PRO A 243 23.50 -28.08 -22.62
N THR A 244 23.46 -28.44 -21.35
CA THR A 244 24.12 -27.70 -20.27
C THR A 244 25.63 -27.89 -20.42
N ARG A 245 26.40 -26.81 -20.65
CA ARG A 245 27.87 -26.87 -20.54
C ARG A 245 28.25 -26.96 -19.07
N LEU A 246 28.64 -28.15 -18.61
CA LEU A 246 29.28 -28.33 -17.32
C LEU A 246 30.82 -28.40 -17.50
N PRO A 247 31.60 -27.91 -16.53
CA PRO A 247 33.02 -28.20 -16.45
C PRO A 247 33.29 -29.70 -16.34
N ASP A 248 34.41 -30.16 -16.90
CA ASP A 248 34.78 -31.57 -16.89
C ASP A 248 34.83 -32.13 -15.46
N GLY A 249 34.21 -33.30 -15.26
CA GLY A 249 34.21 -34.02 -13.98
C GLY A 249 33.08 -33.64 -13.01
N ILE A 250 32.16 -32.75 -13.37
CA ILE A 250 31.01 -32.39 -12.54
C ILE A 250 29.74 -33.06 -13.08
N ALA A 251 29.09 -33.87 -12.25
CA ALA A 251 27.80 -34.47 -12.57
C ALA A 251 26.70 -33.40 -12.63
N PRO A 252 25.71 -33.52 -13.54
CA PRO A 252 24.58 -32.61 -13.59
C PRO A 252 23.80 -32.61 -12.26
N PRO A 253 23.21 -31.46 -11.87
CA PRO A 253 22.45 -31.36 -10.63
C PRO A 253 21.24 -32.29 -10.63
N ALA A 254 20.87 -32.81 -9.46
CA ALA A 254 19.70 -33.67 -9.30
C ALA A 254 18.42 -32.94 -9.77
N GLY A 255 17.71 -33.54 -10.73
CA GLY A 255 16.54 -32.94 -11.39
C GLY A 255 16.81 -32.28 -12.74
N ALA A 256 18.04 -32.35 -13.25
CA ALA A 256 18.32 -31.98 -14.64
C ALA A 256 17.58 -32.92 -15.60
N ILE A 257 16.76 -32.34 -16.48
CA ILE A 257 16.10 -33.09 -17.57
C ILE A 257 17.21 -33.47 -18.57
N PRO A 258 17.42 -34.77 -18.85
CA PRO A 258 18.42 -35.18 -19.83
C PRO A 258 18.01 -34.70 -21.22
N ALA A 259 18.99 -34.26 -22.02
CA ALA A 259 18.78 -33.92 -23.42
C ALA A 259 18.45 -35.17 -24.23
N THR A 260 17.18 -35.54 -24.24
CA THR A 260 16.66 -36.65 -25.05
C THR A 260 16.46 -36.15 -26.47
N GLY A 261 17.42 -36.49 -27.30
CA GLY A 261 17.35 -36.43 -28.75
C GLY A 261 18.35 -37.41 -29.34
N VAL A 262 17.83 -38.46 -29.96
CA VAL A 262 18.48 -39.51 -30.77
C VAL A 262 18.84 -40.80 -30.01
N GLU A 263 18.36 -41.89 -30.62
CA GLU A 263 18.24 -43.28 -30.19
C GLU A 263 19.55 -44.01 -29.89
N GLU A 264 19.40 -45.02 -29.03
CA GLU A 264 20.10 -46.31 -28.88
C GLU A 264 21.64 -46.42 -28.98
N ILE A 265 22.14 -47.11 -27.96
CA ILE A 265 23.53 -47.47 -27.62
C ILE A 265 24.06 -48.57 -28.57
N PRO A 266 25.35 -48.54 -28.96
CA PRO A 266 26.13 -49.78 -28.95
C PRO A 266 27.33 -49.70 -28.00
N GLU A 267 27.60 -50.84 -27.36
CA GLU A 267 28.64 -51.10 -26.34
C GLU A 267 30.01 -50.46 -26.63
N LEU A 268 30.56 -49.80 -25.61
CA LEU A 268 31.98 -49.42 -25.59
C LEU A 268 32.86 -50.69 -25.50
N ILE A 269 33.49 -51.05 -26.61
CA ILE A 269 34.71 -51.86 -26.58
C ILE A 269 35.79 -51.01 -25.89
N LEU A 270 36.25 -51.46 -24.72
CA LEU A 270 37.40 -50.86 -24.04
C LEU A 270 38.66 -51.00 -24.90
N ALA A 271 39.28 -49.88 -25.25
CA ALA A 271 40.66 -49.83 -25.74
C ALA A 271 41.59 -49.24 -24.64
N PRO A 272 42.80 -49.78 -24.49
CA PRO A 272 43.63 -49.58 -23.31
C PRO A 272 44.32 -48.21 -23.28
N VAL A 273 44.56 -47.78 -22.04
CA VAL A 273 45.31 -46.58 -21.65
C VAL A 273 46.75 -46.62 -22.20
N LEU A 274 47.13 -45.59 -22.95
CA LEU A 274 48.52 -45.15 -23.17
C LEU A 274 48.54 -43.68 -22.70
N GLY A 275 49.33 -43.21 -21.74
CA GLY A 275 50.72 -43.55 -21.44
C GLY A 275 51.66 -42.53 -22.08
N GLY A 276 52.06 -41.49 -21.33
CA GLY A 276 53.17 -40.56 -21.61
C GLY A 276 52.75 -39.22 -22.24
N LYS A 277 53.17 -38.06 -21.75
CA LYS A 277 54.38 -37.70 -20.98
C LYS A 277 54.08 -36.89 -19.73
#